data_AF-A0A2M8CWF9-F1
#
_entry.id   AF-A0A2M8CWF9-F1
#
_cell.length_a   1.000
_cell.length_b   1.000
_cell.length_c   1.000
_cell.angle_alpha   90.00
_cell.angle_beta   90.00
_cell.angle_gamma   90.00
#
_symmetry.space_group_name_H-M   'P 1'
#
loop_
_entity.id
_entity.type
_entity.pdbx_description
1 polymer ?
#
loop_
_entity_poly.entity_id
_entity_poly.type
_entity_poly.pdbx_seq_one_letter_code
_entity_poly.pdbx_strand_id
1 'polypeptide(L)'
;MRILYLLAGFIFLLGTAMPASAARFSGSYLLQMCEMSADGRETVPGGHTTCQAYIAGVIDYHNVLQSLNIAPNVNICISEKVTMNDAHAVVLDYLRKHGEHDDFVAAPAVTMALYEVFPCKSKNRKK
;
A
#
# COMPACT_ATOMS: atom_id res chain seq x y z
N MET A 1 -16.13 -44.79 27.29
CA MET A 1 -15.27 -43.72 27.84
C MET A 1 -14.14 -43.29 26.90
N ARG A 2 -13.32 -44.16 26.30
CA ARG A 2 -12.21 -43.78 25.39
C ARG A 2 -12.61 -42.90 24.19
N ILE A 3 -13.75 -43.17 23.57
CA ILE A 3 -14.27 -42.40 22.40
C ILE A 3 -14.64 -40.96 22.78
N LEU A 4 -15.09 -40.73 24.03
CA LEU A 4 -15.46 -39.39 24.51
C LEU A 4 -14.24 -38.47 24.65
N TYR A 5 -13.10 -39.03 25.10
CA TYR A 5 -11.83 -38.29 25.22
C TYR A 5 -11.21 -37.97 23.85
N LEU A 6 -11.38 -38.85 22.85
CA LEU A 6 -10.94 -38.60 21.48
C LEU A 6 -11.76 -37.49 20.80
N LEU A 7 -13.08 -37.48 21.01
CA LEU A 7 -13.96 -36.41 20.50
C LEU A 7 -13.68 -35.06 21.18
N ALA A 8 -13.44 -35.05 22.49
CA ALA A 8 -13.10 -33.82 23.21
C ALA A 8 -11.75 -33.22 22.76
N GLY A 9 -10.75 -34.07 22.47
CA GLY A 9 -9.46 -33.61 21.94
C GLY A 9 -9.57 -33.02 20.52
N PHE A 10 -10.41 -33.58 19.67
CA PHE A 10 -10.61 -33.09 18.30
C PHE A 10 -11.33 -31.73 18.25
N ILE A 11 -12.29 -31.49 19.16
CA ILE A 11 -12.99 -30.20 19.28
C ILE A 11 -12.05 -29.10 19.78
N PHE A 12 -11.11 -29.42 20.67
CA PHE A 12 -10.13 -28.46 21.17
C PHE A 12 -9.11 -28.04 20.09
N LEU A 13 -8.76 -28.94 19.17
CA LEU A 13 -7.84 -28.67 18.05
C LEU A 13 -8.45 -27.79 16.95
N LEU A 14 -9.77 -27.78 16.80
CA LEU A 14 -10.46 -26.94 15.79
C LEU A 14 -10.69 -25.51 16.28
N GLY A 15 -10.56 -25.23 17.59
CA GLY A 15 -10.80 -23.91 18.18
C GLY A 15 -9.66 -22.89 18.04
N THR A 16 -8.48 -23.29 17.54
CA THR A 16 -7.28 -22.44 17.47
C THR A 16 -6.94 -21.95 16.06
N ALA A 17 -7.79 -22.22 15.06
CA ALA A 17 -7.60 -21.68 13.72
C ALA A 17 -7.86 -20.17 13.72
N MET A 18 -6.82 -19.37 14.00
CA MET A 18 -6.87 -17.94 13.82
C MET A 18 -6.93 -17.63 12.31
N PRO A 19 -7.75 -16.66 11.89
CA PRO A 19 -7.76 -16.22 10.51
C PRO A 19 -6.36 -15.69 10.14
N ALA A 20 -5.79 -16.22 9.06
CA ALA A 20 -4.53 -15.74 8.53
C ALA A 20 -4.75 -14.33 7.95
N SER A 21 -4.41 -13.29 8.71
CA SER A 21 -4.28 -11.95 8.16
C SER A 21 -2.92 -11.83 7.50
N ALA A 22 -2.89 -11.48 6.22
CA ALA A 22 -1.64 -11.21 5.54
C ALA A 22 -1.01 -9.93 6.12
N ALA A 23 0.28 -9.97 6.45
CA ALA A 23 1.05 -8.82 6.89
C ALA A 23 1.34 -7.87 5.72
N ARG A 24 0.29 -7.21 5.21
CA ARG A 24 0.36 -6.27 4.09
C ARG A 24 -0.65 -5.15 4.29
N PHE A 25 -0.35 -3.98 3.75
CA PHE A 25 -1.33 -2.90 3.62
C PHE A 25 -2.23 -3.21 2.44
N SER A 26 -3.55 -3.23 2.67
CA SER A 26 -4.53 -3.17 1.59
C SER A 26 -4.73 -1.73 1.11
N GLY A 27 -5.32 -1.54 -0.08
CA GLY A 27 -5.70 -0.21 -0.57
C GLY A 27 -6.62 0.52 0.40
N SER A 28 -7.66 -0.17 0.89
CA SER A 28 -8.62 0.35 1.86
C SER A 28 -7.99 0.74 3.20
N TYR A 29 -7.06 -0.10 3.70
CA TYR A 29 -6.34 0.20 4.94
C TYR A 29 -5.40 1.40 4.75
N LEU A 30 -4.67 1.47 3.62
CA LEU A 30 -3.82 2.62 3.34
C LEU A 30 -4.64 3.90 3.20
N LEU A 31 -5.79 3.86 2.52
CA LEU A 31 -6.72 4.98 2.43
C LEU A 31 -7.10 5.47 3.84
N GLN A 32 -7.54 4.57 4.72
CA GLN A 32 -7.89 4.90 6.11
C GLN A 32 -6.72 5.58 6.86
N MET A 33 -5.49 5.10 6.67
CA MET A 33 -4.31 5.73 7.30
C MET A 33 -4.03 7.11 6.71
N CYS A 34 -4.22 7.30 5.41
CA CYS A 34 -3.95 8.56 4.72
C CYS A 34 -5.05 9.62 4.93
N GLU A 35 -6.23 9.24 5.43
CA GLU A 35 -7.36 10.15 5.57
C GLU A 35 -7.17 11.19 6.69
N MET A 36 -7.47 12.42 6.32
CA MET A 36 -7.53 13.56 7.23
C MET A 36 -8.99 14.01 7.39
N SER A 37 -9.38 14.41 8.59
CA SER A 37 -10.67 15.04 8.87
C SER A 37 -10.76 16.43 8.26
N ALA A 38 -11.97 16.98 8.20
CA ALA A 38 -12.24 18.28 7.58
C ALA A 38 -11.48 19.46 8.23
N ASP A 39 -11.08 19.31 9.50
CA ASP A 39 -10.26 20.27 10.24
C ASP A 39 -8.73 20.01 10.11
N GLY A 40 -8.33 19.09 9.23
CA GLY A 40 -6.93 18.81 8.92
C GLY A 40 -6.21 17.92 9.93
N ARG A 41 -6.94 17.22 10.82
CA ARG A 41 -6.37 16.24 11.75
C ARG A 41 -6.37 14.85 11.13
N GLU A 42 -5.50 13.98 11.62
CA GLU A 42 -5.50 12.57 11.20
C GLU A 42 -6.77 11.88 11.71
N THR A 43 -7.40 11.07 10.86
CA THR A 43 -8.58 10.27 11.25
C THR A 43 -8.19 9.13 12.18
N VAL A 44 -7.00 8.55 11.94
CA VAL A 44 -6.39 7.52 12.78
C VAL A 44 -5.14 8.13 13.44
N PRO A 45 -4.97 8.02 14.77
CA PRO A 45 -3.76 8.49 15.43
C PRO A 45 -2.49 7.82 14.85
N GLY A 46 -1.55 8.62 14.34
CA GLY A 46 -0.35 8.15 13.66
C GLY A 46 -0.58 7.76 12.19
N GLY A 47 -1.77 7.99 11.66
CA GLY A 47 -2.17 7.63 10.30
C GLY A 47 -1.33 8.35 9.25
N HIS A 48 -1.13 9.66 9.39
CA HIS A 48 -0.33 10.45 8.43
C HIS A 48 1.10 9.92 8.33
N THR A 49 1.74 9.69 9.49
CA THR A 49 3.11 9.14 9.53
C THR A 49 3.16 7.75 8.91
N THR A 50 2.18 6.91 9.22
CA THR A 50 2.09 5.54 8.68
C THR A 50 1.88 5.55 7.16
N CYS A 51 0.99 6.40 6.66
CA CYS A 51 0.74 6.61 5.24
C CYS A 51 2.01 7.06 4.51
N GLN A 52 2.68 8.10 5.00
CA GLN A 52 3.91 8.61 4.40
C GLN A 52 5.05 7.59 4.41
N ALA A 53 5.23 6.86 5.52
CA ALA A 53 6.24 5.81 5.60
C ALA A 53 5.99 4.68 4.58
N TYR A 54 4.73 4.29 4.38
CA TYR A 54 4.38 3.29 3.38
C TYR A 54 4.67 3.80 1.96
N ILE A 55 4.27 5.04 1.65
CA ILE A 55 4.53 5.67 0.34
C ILE A 55 6.05 5.77 0.08
N ALA A 56 6.83 6.22 1.07
CA ALA A 56 8.29 6.28 0.97
C ALA A 56 8.88 4.90 0.68
N GLY A 57 8.44 3.86 1.38
CA GLY A 57 8.89 2.48 1.11
C GLY A 57 8.58 2.00 -0.31
N VAL A 58 7.43 2.36 -0.88
CA VAL A 58 7.09 2.04 -2.27
C VAL A 58 8.00 2.80 -3.24
N ILE A 59 8.24 4.09 -3.00
CA ILE A 59 9.16 4.91 -3.81
C ILE A 59 10.57 4.32 -3.79
N ASP A 60 11.10 4.04 -2.61
CA ASP A 60 12.46 3.51 -2.44
C ASP A 60 12.61 2.14 -3.11
N TYR A 61 11.63 1.25 -2.92
CA TYR A 61 11.64 -0.05 -3.58
C TYR A 61 11.57 0.10 -5.11
N HIS A 62 10.74 1.02 -5.62
CA HIS A 62 10.68 1.31 -7.05
C HIS A 62 12.00 1.84 -7.60
N ASN A 63 12.67 2.75 -6.88
CA ASN A 63 13.99 3.26 -7.23
C ASN A 63 15.04 2.14 -7.30
N VAL A 64 15.00 1.18 -6.37
CA VAL A 64 15.86 -0.01 -6.42
C VAL A 64 15.60 -0.81 -7.70
N LEU A 65 14.33 -1.11 -8.02
CA LEU A 65 13.99 -1.84 -9.24
C LEU A 65 14.44 -1.11 -10.51
N GLN A 66 14.32 0.22 -10.55
CA GLN A 66 14.79 1.05 -11.65
C GLN A 66 16.32 1.00 -11.78
N SER A 67 17.05 1.08 -10.67
CA SER A 67 18.52 1.03 -10.67
C SER A 67 19.08 -0.28 -11.20
N LEU A 68 18.33 -1.38 -11.00
CA LEU A 68 18.64 -2.71 -11.50
C LEU A 68 18.10 -2.96 -12.93
N ASN A 69 17.41 -1.99 -13.52
CA ASN A 69 16.77 -2.07 -14.84
C ASN A 69 15.78 -3.24 -14.97
N ILE A 70 15.10 -3.57 -13.87
CA ILE A 70 14.05 -4.62 -13.78
C ILE A 70 12.68 -4.04 -13.40
N ALA A 71 12.56 -2.71 -13.32
CA ALA A 71 11.30 -2.06 -13.06
C ALA A 71 10.27 -2.41 -14.14
N PRO A 72 8.98 -2.61 -13.77
CA PRO A 72 7.90 -2.77 -14.73
C PRO A 72 7.76 -1.52 -15.62
N ASN A 73 6.98 -1.61 -16.70
CA ASN A 73 6.80 -0.52 -17.68
C ASN A 73 6.18 0.79 -17.10
N VAL A 74 5.89 0.83 -15.80
CA VAL A 74 5.34 1.96 -15.05
C VAL A 74 6.49 2.61 -14.29
N ASN A 75 7.24 3.50 -14.94
CA ASN A 75 8.40 4.17 -14.33
C ASN A 75 8.03 5.53 -13.76
N ILE A 76 8.23 5.69 -12.45
CA ILE A 76 7.99 6.94 -11.70
C ILE A 76 9.30 7.72 -11.60
N CYS A 77 9.26 9.02 -11.89
CA CYS A 77 10.41 9.93 -11.77
C CYS A 77 10.05 11.13 -10.89
N ILE A 78 10.20 10.96 -9.57
CA ILE A 78 9.96 12.02 -8.59
C ILE A 78 11.19 12.94 -8.52
N SER A 79 10.97 14.25 -8.64
CA SER A 79 12.03 15.26 -8.48
C SER A 79 12.33 15.49 -7.00
N GLU A 80 13.59 15.85 -6.68
CA GLU A 80 14.02 16.23 -5.32
C GLU A 80 13.22 17.39 -4.69
N LYS A 81 12.46 18.14 -5.48
CA LYS A 81 11.60 19.22 -5.00
C LYS A 81 10.24 18.75 -4.48
N VAL A 82 9.85 17.51 -4.77
CA VAL A 82 8.58 16.92 -4.33
C VAL A 82 8.73 16.47 -2.88
N THR A 83 7.83 16.94 -2.02
CA THR A 83 7.81 16.59 -0.60
C THR A 83 6.97 15.34 -0.34
N MET A 84 7.12 14.74 0.84
CA MET A 84 6.23 13.65 1.26
C MET A 84 4.77 14.09 1.42
N ASN A 85 4.52 15.37 1.67
CA ASN A 85 3.16 15.91 1.70
C ASN A 85 2.54 15.95 0.30
N ASP A 86 3.34 16.27 -0.73
CA ASP A 86 2.88 16.26 -2.12
C ASP A 86 2.56 14.82 -2.56
N ALA A 87 3.47 13.87 -2.25
CA ALA A 87 3.27 12.45 -2.54
C ALA A 87 2.05 11.89 -1.79
N HIS A 88 1.85 12.26 -0.52
CA HIS A 88 0.66 11.92 0.26
C HIS A 88 -0.60 12.41 -0.45
N ALA A 89 -0.67 13.69 -0.81
CA ALA A 89 -1.85 14.28 -1.42
C ALA A 89 -2.22 13.58 -2.74
N VAL A 90 -1.24 13.29 -3.58
CA VAL A 90 -1.42 12.54 -4.84
C VAL A 90 -1.98 11.14 -4.57
N VAL A 91 -1.38 10.39 -3.64
CA VAL A 91 -1.80 9.02 -3.33
C VAL A 91 -3.20 9.00 -2.69
N LEU A 92 -3.49 9.92 -1.76
CA LEU A 92 -4.80 10.01 -1.11
C LEU A 92 -5.90 10.32 -2.13
N ASP A 93 -5.66 11.26 -3.05
CA ASP A 93 -6.62 11.60 -4.10
C ASP A 93 -6.90 10.41 -5.02
N TYR A 94 -5.85 9.65 -5.39
CA TYR A 94 -5.99 8.44 -6.20
C TYR A 94 -6.78 7.35 -5.48
N LEU A 95 -6.43 7.02 -4.23
CA LEU A 95 -7.11 5.97 -3.46
C LEU A 95 -8.61 6.27 -3.28
N ARG A 96 -8.99 7.55 -3.13
CA ARG A 96 -10.42 7.96 -3.05
C ARG A 96 -11.20 7.73 -4.35
N LYS A 97 -10.52 7.75 -5.49
CA LYS A 97 -11.14 7.63 -6.82
C LYS A 97 -11.16 6.19 -7.34
N HIS A 98 -10.27 5.34 -6.83
CA HIS A 98 -9.98 4.01 -7.36
C HIS A 98 -10.22 2.88 -6.33
N GLY A 99 -11.49 2.66 -5.98
CA GLY A 99 -11.89 1.62 -5.01
C GLY A 99 -11.67 0.18 -5.49
N GLU A 100 -11.38 -0.03 -6.78
CA GLU A 100 -11.02 -1.35 -7.32
C GLU A 100 -9.76 -1.96 -6.69
N HIS A 101 -8.97 -1.17 -5.97
CA HIS A 101 -7.75 -1.60 -5.29
C HIS A 101 -7.93 -1.90 -3.80
N ASP A 102 -9.13 -1.76 -3.25
CA ASP A 102 -9.37 -1.77 -1.81
C ASP A 102 -8.94 -3.07 -1.12
N ASP A 103 -9.17 -4.22 -1.76
CA ASP A 103 -8.86 -5.55 -1.21
C ASP A 103 -7.46 -6.06 -1.62
N PHE A 104 -6.79 -5.34 -2.52
CA PHE A 104 -5.46 -5.68 -3.01
C PHE A 104 -4.36 -5.02 -2.18
N VAL A 105 -3.13 -5.52 -2.33
CA VAL A 105 -1.97 -4.85 -1.72
C VAL A 105 -1.87 -3.42 -2.25
N ALA A 106 -1.56 -2.46 -1.40
CA ALA A 106 -1.63 -1.04 -1.77
C ALA A 106 -0.51 -0.57 -2.72
N ALA A 107 0.61 -1.30 -2.79
CA ALA A 107 1.80 -0.85 -3.52
C ALA A 107 1.55 -0.53 -5.02
N PRO A 108 0.79 -1.33 -5.79
CA PRO A 108 0.40 -0.98 -7.15
C PRO A 108 -0.42 0.32 -7.22
N ALA A 109 -1.38 0.54 -6.32
CA ALA A 109 -2.19 1.77 -6.31
C ALA A 109 -1.32 3.00 -6.04
N VAL A 110 -0.39 2.92 -5.08
CA VAL A 110 0.61 3.99 -4.83
C VAL A 110 1.47 4.24 -6.06
N THR A 111 1.95 3.17 -6.71
CA THR A 111 2.78 3.27 -7.91
C THR A 111 2.03 3.94 -9.06
N MET A 112 0.77 3.56 -9.28
CA MET A 112 -0.08 4.16 -10.32
C MET A 112 -0.40 5.62 -10.03
N ALA A 113 -0.77 5.95 -8.78
CA ALA A 113 -1.03 7.33 -8.36
C ALA A 113 0.17 8.25 -8.66
N LEU A 114 1.36 7.81 -8.28
CA LEU A 114 2.59 8.57 -8.52
C LEU A 114 2.97 8.60 -10.00
N TYR A 115 2.72 7.54 -10.76
CA TYR A 115 3.00 7.49 -12.20
C TYR A 115 2.11 8.45 -13.01
N GLU A 116 0.84 8.62 -12.63
CA GLU A 116 -0.08 9.55 -13.31
C GLU A 116 0.40 11.00 -13.23
N VAL A 117 1.04 11.37 -12.12
CA VAL A 117 1.52 12.73 -11.86
C VAL A 117 2.99 12.92 -12.22
N PHE A 118 3.82 11.89 -11.99
CA PHE A 118 5.28 11.93 -12.15
C PHE A 118 5.80 10.84 -13.10
N PRO A 119 5.27 10.73 -14.34
CA PRO A 119 5.78 9.74 -15.28
C PRO A 119 7.21 10.11 -15.70
N CYS A 120 8.09 9.11 -15.76
CA CYS A 120 9.38 9.30 -16.42
C CYS A 120 9.15 9.61 -17.89
N LYS A 121 9.62 10.78 -18.36
CA LYS A 121 9.63 11.07 -19.79
C LYS A 121 10.47 10.00 -20.49
N SER A 122 9.86 9.30 -21.43
CA SER A 122 10.56 8.48 -22.41
C SER A 122 11.72 9.31 -22.99
N LYS A 123 12.97 8.93 -22.68
CA LYS A 123 14.07 9.25 -23.59
C LYS A 123 13.67 8.57 -24.89
N ASN A 124 13.27 9.36 -25.90
CA ASN A 124 12.96 8.89 -27.25
C ASN A 124 13.74 7.60 -27.56
N ARG A 125 13.05 6.45 -27.61
CA ARG A 125 13.60 5.27 -28.29
C ARG A 125 13.78 5.70 -29.74
N LYS A 126 14.94 6.27 -30.08
CA LYS A 126 15.37 6.35 -31.47
C LYS A 126 15.51 4.90 -31.91
N LYS A 127 14.48 4.45 -32.63
CA LYS A 127 14.50 3.22 -33.41
C LYS A 127 15.39 3.43 -34.62
#